data_AF-A0A6P0DRB6-F1
#
_entry.id   AF-A0A6P0DRB6-F1
#
_cell.length_a   1.000
_cell.length_b   1.000
_cell.length_c   1.000
_cell.angle_alpha   90.00
_cell.angle_beta   90.00
_cell.angle_gamma   90.00
#
_symmetry.space_group_name_H-M   'P 1'
#
loop_
_entity.id
_entity.type
_entity.pdbx_description
1 polymer ?
#
loop_
_entity_poly.entity_id
_entity_poly.type
_entity_poly.pdbx_seq_one_letter_code
_entity_poly.pdbx_strand_id
1 'polypeptide(L)' 'MNKALQWFIRLWIAVVILVNVAAIAGMLLHDGFWSGLSRVQGTYSPFNIFNWIMEVLLLSPAMLAAWWLDRRKQNAAL' A
#
# COMPACT_ATOMS: atom_id res chain seq x y z
N MET A 1 -4.13 19.49 13.91
CA MET A 1 -4.64 18.89 12.64
C MET A 1 -3.54 18.29 11.77
N ASN A 2 -2.43 18.98 11.48
CA ASN A 2 -1.34 18.43 10.66
C ASN A 2 -0.69 17.16 11.24
N LYS A 3 -0.54 17.09 12.58
CA LYS A 3 -0.07 15.88 13.28
C LYS A 3 -1.01 14.68 13.07
N ALA A 4 -2.33 14.88 13.09
CA ALA A 4 -3.29 13.81 12.88
C ALA A 4 -3.21 13.25 11.44
N LEU A 5 -3.04 14.13 10.44
CA LEU A 5 -2.87 13.73 9.05
C LEU A 5 -1.56 12.96 8.82
N GLN A 6 -0.47 13.37 9.47
CA GLN A 6 0.80 12.62 9.47
C GLN A 6 0.64 11.23 10.09
N TRP A 7 -0.05 11.12 11.23
CA TRP A 7 -0.36 9.83 11.85
C TRP A 7 -1.21 8.94 10.96
N PHE A 8 -2.24 9.50 10.33
CA PHE A 8 -3.08 8.79 9.38
C PHE A 8 -2.25 8.21 8.23
N ILE A 9 -1.39 9.01 7.59
CA ILE A 9 -0.52 8.55 6.50
C ILE A 9 0.37 7.39 6.96
N ARG A 10 1.03 7.53 8.13
CA ARG A 10 1.93 6.49 8.67
C ARG A 10 1.19 5.20 8.98
N LEU A 11 0.04 5.29 9.65
CA LEU A 11 -0.78 4.13 9.99
C LEU A 11 -1.31 3.45 8.73
N TRP A 12 -1.77 4.23 7.74
CA TRP A 12 -2.30 3.65 6.51
C TRP A 12 -1.23 2.93 5.71
N ILE A 13 -0.04 3.53 5.55
CA ILE A 13 1.10 2.87 4.89
C ILE A 13 1.47 1.58 5.63
N ALA A 14 1.50 1.59 6.97
CA ALA A 14 1.75 0.39 7.75
C ALA A 14 0.70 -0.70 7.49
N VAL A 15 -0.59 -0.34 7.39
CA VAL A 15 -1.66 -1.28 7.02
C VAL A 15 -1.43 -1.86 5.63
N VAL A 16 -1.11 -1.04 4.62
CA VAL A 16 -0.85 -1.53 3.25
C VAL A 16 0.30 -2.54 3.22
N ILE A 17 1.39 -2.25 3.93
CA ILE A 17 2.53 -3.16 4.06
C ILE A 17 2.09 -4.46 4.73
N LEU A 18 1.36 -4.38 5.86
CA LEU A 18 0.90 -5.56 6.58
C LEU A 18 -0.04 -6.43 5.75
N VAL A 19 -0.95 -5.82 4.99
CA VAL A 19 -1.86 -6.53 4.08
C VAL A 19 -1.06 -7.29 3.01
N ASN A 20 -0.06 -6.65 2.40
CA ASN A 20 0.80 -7.30 1.40
C ASN A 20 1.62 -8.45 2.00
N VAL A 21 2.23 -8.25 3.17
CA VAL A 21 2.98 -9.30 3.87
C VAL A 21 2.06 -10.47 4.23
N ALA A 22 0.85 -10.19 4.73
CA ALA A 22 -0.13 -11.22 5.06
C ALA A 22 -0.60 -11.97 3.80
N ALA A 23 -0.78 -11.29 2.67
CA ALA A 23 -1.13 -11.92 1.40
C ALA A 23 -0.02 -12.88 0.93
N ILE A 24 1.25 -12.45 0.95
CA ILE A 24 2.41 -13.28 0.62
C ILE A 24 2.48 -14.50 1.56
N ALA A 25 2.39 -14.27 2.87
CA ALA A 25 2.39 -15.35 3.85
C ALA A 25 1.25 -16.35 3.62
N GLY A 26 0.04 -15.85 3.32
CA GLY A 26 -1.13 -16.67 2.99
C GLY A 26 -0.89 -17.54 1.76
N MET A 27 -0.31 -16.98 0.69
CA MET A 27 0.03 -17.76 -0.52
C MET A 27 1.05 -18.86 -0.22
N LEU A 28 2.09 -18.56 0.55
CA LEU A 28 3.14 -19.53 0.89
C LEU A 28 2.65 -20.64 1.82
N LEU A 29 1.78 -20.31 2.77
CA LEU A 29 1.22 -21.28 3.73
C LEU A 29 0.11 -22.14 3.11
N HIS A 30 -0.70 -21.58 2.21
CA HIS A 30 -1.83 -22.29 1.62
C HIS A 30 -1.41 -23.23 0.48
N ASP A 31 -0.55 -22.75 -0.43
CA ASP A 31 -0.22 -23.49 -1.66
C ASP A 31 1.06 -24.35 -1.50
N GLY A 32 1.73 -24.24 -0.37
CA GLY A 32 3.09 -24.77 -0.15
C GLY A 32 4.17 -23.86 -0.75
N PHE A 33 5.41 -23.99 -0.29
CA PHE A 33 6.46 -23.00 -0.59
C PHE A 33 6.67 -22.73 -2.09
N TRP A 34 6.87 -23.78 -2.89
CA TRP A 34 7.18 -23.62 -4.32
C TRP A 34 5.99 -23.09 -5.14
N SER A 35 4.80 -23.62 -4.91
CA SER A 35 3.58 -23.16 -5.59
C SER A 35 3.19 -21.76 -5.16
N GLY A 36 3.30 -21.46 -3.86
CA GLY A 36 3.07 -20.15 -3.29
C GLY A 36 4.07 -19.12 -3.83
N LEU A 37 5.34 -19.49 -4.00
CA LEU A 37 6.33 -18.62 -4.62
C LEU A 37 5.98 -18.30 -6.08
N SER A 38 5.56 -19.30 -6.86
CA SER A 38 5.10 -19.09 -8.24
C SER A 38 3.87 -18.16 -8.29
N ARG A 39 2.93 -18.33 -7.34
CA ARG A 39 1.75 -17.46 -7.22
C ARG A 39 2.13 -16.03 -6.84
N VAL A 40 3.04 -15.83 -5.88
CA VAL A 40 3.59 -14.52 -5.52
C VAL A 40 4.23 -13.86 -6.75
N GLN A 41 5.07 -14.59 -7.49
CA GLN A 41 5.67 -14.06 -8.72
C GLN A 41 4.63 -13.66 -9.76
N GLY A 42 3.54 -14.42 -9.91
CA GLY A 42 2.41 -14.09 -10.78
C GLY A 42 1.60 -12.87 -10.31
N THR A 43 1.33 -12.77 -9.01
CA THR A 43 0.59 -11.65 -8.42
C THR A 43 1.36 -10.34 -8.53
N TYR A 44 2.65 -10.35 -8.21
CA TYR A 44 3.53 -9.17 -8.24
C TYR A 44 4.27 -9.01 -9.57
N SER A 45 3.85 -9.74 -10.61
CA SER A 45 4.39 -9.59 -11.97
C SER A 45 4.12 -8.18 -12.52
N PRO A 46 5.06 -7.57 -13.27
CA PRO A 46 4.82 -6.31 -13.95
C PRO A 46 3.67 -6.39 -14.98
N PHE A 47 3.31 -7.60 -15.42
CA PHE A 47 2.22 -7.83 -16.38
C PHE A 47 0.85 -8.01 -15.71
N ASN A 48 0.79 -8.12 -14.38
CA ASN A 48 -0.47 -8.22 -13.65
C ASN A 48 -1.06 -6.83 -13.38
N ILE A 49 -1.54 -6.19 -14.45
CA ILE A 49 -2.08 -4.82 -14.42
C ILE A 49 -3.22 -4.68 -13.39
N PHE A 50 -4.04 -5.71 -13.24
CA PHE A 50 -5.13 -5.69 -12.27
C PHE A 50 -4.59 -5.55 -10.84
N ASN A 51 -3.55 -6.31 -10.46
CA ASN A 51 -2.94 -6.17 -9.14
C ASN A 51 -2.34 -4.77 -8.93
N TRP A 52 -1.69 -4.20 -9.95
CA TRP A 52 -1.16 -2.83 -9.88
C TRP A 52 -2.26 -1.79 -9.64
N ILE A 53 -3.41 -1.91 -10.32
CA ILE A 53 -4.55 -1.02 -10.10
C ILE A 53 -5.04 -1.14 -8.66
N MET A 54 -5.16 -2.36 -8.14
CA MET A 54 -5.62 -2.59 -6.76
C MET A 54 -4.62 -2.04 -5.72
N GLU A 55 -3.32 -2.20 -5.93
CA GLU A 55 -2.30 -1.61 -5.05
C GLU A 55 -2.33 -0.08 -5.06
N VAL A 56 -2.51 0.54 -6.23
CA VAL A 56 -2.67 1.99 -6.33
C VAL A 56 -3.94 2.46 -5.62
N LEU A 57 -5.05 1.76 -5.80
CA LEU A 57 -6.31 2.06 -5.09
C LEU A 57 -6.13 1.94 -3.57
N LEU A 58 -5.44 0.90 -3.11
CA LEU A 58 -5.16 0.66 -1.69
C LEU A 58 -4.24 1.74 -1.09
N LEU A 59 -3.24 2.21 -1.85
CA LEU A 59 -2.34 3.30 -1.46
C LEU A 59 -2.95 4.70 -1.58
N SER A 60 -3.99 4.86 -2.40
CA SER A 60 -4.58 6.17 -2.72
C SER A 60 -4.98 7.02 -1.50
N PRO A 61 -5.51 6.48 -0.38
CA PRO A 61 -5.86 7.30 0.78
C PRO A 61 -4.63 7.96 1.42
N ALA A 62 -3.50 7.25 1.51
CA ALA A 62 -2.25 7.81 2.01
C ALA A 62 -1.67 8.85 1.05
N MET A 63 -1.75 8.61 -0.26
CA MET A 63 -1.30 9.55 -1.28
C MET A 63 -2.09 10.87 -1.24
N LEU A 64 -3.44 10.77 -1.19
CA LEU A 64 -4.31 11.93 -1.10
C LEU A 64 -4.10 12.70 0.22
N ALA A 65 -3.93 11.99 1.33
CA ALA A 65 -3.63 12.62 2.62
C ALA A 65 -2.28 13.34 2.62
N ALA A 66 -1.25 12.76 1.99
CA ALA A 66 0.06 13.38 1.84
C ALA A 66 -0.01 14.64 0.96
N TRP A 67 -0.65 14.55 -0.20
CA TRP A 67 -0.87 15.70 -1.08
C TRP A 67 -1.61 16.85 -0.37
N TRP A 68 -2.65 16.52 0.40
CA TRP A 68 -3.40 17.51 1.17
C TRP A 68 -2.58 18.14 2.30
N LEU A 69 -1.74 17.35 2.98
CA LEU A 69 -0.83 17.86 4.00
C LEU A 69 0.15 18.87 3.41
N ASP A 70 0.71 18.59 2.25
CA ASP A 70 1.68 19.46 1.60
C ASP A 70 1.04 20.74 1.09
N ARG A 71 -0.17 20.67 0.51
CA ARG A 71 -0.94 21.86 0.14
C ARG A 71 -1.21 22.78 1.35
N ARG A 72 -1.52 22.21 2.52
CA ARG A 72 -1.73 22.99 3.75
C ARG A 72 -0.45 23.65 4.25
N LYS A 73 0.70 22.99 4.14
CA LYS A 73 1.99 23.59 4.52
C LYS A 73 2.36 24.74 3.60
N GLN A 74 2.16 24.59 2.28
CA GLN A 74 2.41 25.64 1.30
C GLN A 74 1.55 26.87 1.57
N ASN A 75 0.25 26.67 1.83
CA ASN A 75 -0.67 27.77 2.16
C ASN A 75 -0.37 28.47 3.49
N ALA A 76 0.31 27.80 4.42
CA ALA A 76 0.69 28.39 5.71
C ALA A 76 2.07 29.08 5.67
N ALA A 77 2.83 28.88 4.59
CA ALA A 77 4.13 29.53 4.36
C ALA A 77 4.02 30.80 3.51
N LEU A 78 2.82 31.09 2.97
CA LEU A 78 2.42 32.33 2.30
C LEU A 78 1.63 33.20 3.29
#